data_AF-A0A8S3HI96-F1
#
_entry.id   AF-A0A8S3HI96-F1
#
_cell.length_a   1.000
_cell.length_b   1.000
_cell.length_c   1.000
_cell.angle_alpha   90.00
_cell.angle_beta   90.00
_cell.angle_gamma   90.00
#
_symmetry.space_group_name_H-M   'P 1'
#
loop_
_entity.id
_entity.type
_entity.pdbx_description
1 polymer ?
#
loop_
_entity_poly.entity_id
_entity_poly.type
_entity_poly.pdbx_seq_one_letter_code
_entity_poly.pdbx_strand_id
1 'polypeptide(L)'
;VRISREELLARYQTAEAERDRLKSINLALQQRLADYLHKRKGADEIPALNQGNERAVIEQTQRYQKYLSEIETLQDHIKHDQIDYELKRNSYEQQIQKKKERVEELKSDYVKLVREIALKAVFSRSGKSISNQEVDTYLTSLREKEEELIKTRHENIRLKNQLKKRELQLKSKEELAEGLHMIDFEQLKIENQTYSEKIEERNE
;
A
#
# COMPACT_ATOMS: atom_id res chain seq x y z
N VAL A 1 10.49 22.79 -14.09
CA VAL A 1 11.85 23.36 -14.23
C VAL A 1 12.73 22.26 -14.82
N ARG A 2 13.03 22.31 -16.13
CA ARG A 2 13.90 21.32 -16.79
C ARG A 2 15.34 21.80 -16.58
N ILE A 3 16.09 21.12 -15.70
CA ILE A 3 17.51 21.39 -15.49
C ILE A 3 18.24 21.09 -16.81
N SER A 4 19.05 22.03 -17.27
CA SER A 4 19.79 21.86 -18.54
C SER A 4 20.79 20.71 -18.41
N ARG A 5 21.01 19.96 -19.50
CA ARG A 5 22.01 18.88 -19.54
C ARG A 5 23.39 19.37 -19.11
N GLU A 6 23.73 20.60 -19.44
CA GLU A 6 24.98 21.25 -19.07
C GLU A 6 25.06 21.51 -17.55
N GLU A 7 23.97 21.96 -16.93
CA GLU A 7 23.92 22.14 -15.47
C GLU A 7 24.03 20.81 -14.72
N LEU A 8 23.45 19.74 -15.26
CA LEU A 8 23.54 18.40 -14.68
C LEU A 8 24.98 17.86 -14.77
N LEU A 9 25.64 18.06 -15.91
CA LEU A 9 27.04 17.67 -16.11
C LEU A 9 27.98 18.47 -15.20
N ALA A 10 27.74 19.78 -15.03
CA ALA A 10 28.52 20.62 -14.12
C ALA A 10 28.34 20.17 -12.65
N ARG A 11 27.12 19.80 -12.24
CA ARG A 11 26.86 19.24 -10.90
C ARG A 11 27.53 17.88 -10.70
N TYR A 12 27.55 17.03 -11.73
CA TYR A 12 28.23 15.75 -11.67
C TYR A 12 29.75 15.92 -11.52
N GLN A 13 30.36 16.82 -12.30
CA GLN A 13 31.80 17.10 -12.22
C GLN A 13 32.21 17.70 -10.87
N THR A 14 31.41 18.61 -10.33
CA THR A 14 31.66 19.18 -8.98
C THR A 14 31.51 18.12 -7.89
N ALA A 15 30.54 17.21 -8.00
CA ALA A 15 30.39 16.09 -7.07
C ALA A 15 31.53 15.07 -7.17
N GLU A 16 32.05 14.79 -8.38
CA GLU A 16 33.23 13.92 -8.54
C GLU A 16 34.49 14.56 -7.93
N ALA A 17 34.72 15.85 -8.18
CA ALA A 17 35.85 16.56 -7.59
C ALA A 17 35.79 16.56 -6.05
N GLU A 18 34.60 16.75 -5.47
CA GLU A 18 34.43 16.69 -4.02
C GLU A 18 34.61 15.26 -3.47
N ARG A 19 34.10 14.24 -4.18
CA ARG A 19 34.34 12.83 -3.83
C ARG A 19 35.83 12.51 -3.80
N ASP A 20 36.58 12.94 -4.81
CA ASP A 20 38.01 12.62 -4.93
C ASP A 20 38.83 13.40 -3.89
N ARG A 21 38.43 14.64 -3.58
CA ARG A 21 38.97 15.40 -2.45
C ARG A 21 38.75 14.70 -1.11
N LEU A 22 37.51 14.25 -0.84
CA LEU A 22 37.18 13.54 0.39
C LEU A 22 37.93 12.21 0.49
N LYS A 23 38.12 11.49 -0.62
CA LYS A 23 38.95 10.26 -0.66
C LYS A 23 40.41 10.55 -0.29
N SER A 24 40.99 11.63 -0.83
CA SER A 24 42.37 12.04 -0.52
C SER A 24 42.53 12.41 0.96
N ILE A 25 41.58 13.19 1.50
CA ILE A 25 41.55 13.54 2.93
C ILE A 25 41.38 12.29 3.81
N ASN A 26 40.49 11.38 3.42
CA ASN A 26 40.25 10.15 4.16
C ASN A 26 41.51 9.27 4.21
N LEU A 27 42.22 9.13 3.08
CA LEU A 27 43.48 8.40 3.01
C LEU A 27 44.56 9.04 3.90
N ALA A 28 44.69 10.37 3.88
CA ALA A 28 45.64 11.08 4.74
C ALA A 28 45.30 10.93 6.23
N LEU A 29 44.01 10.95 6.60
CA LEU A 29 43.56 10.70 7.96
C LEU A 29 43.80 9.24 8.39
N GLN A 30 43.58 8.27 7.50
CA GLN A 30 43.88 6.86 7.76
C GLN A 30 45.39 6.63 7.97
N GLN A 31 46.25 7.26 7.17
CA GLN A 31 47.70 7.22 7.35
C GLN A 31 48.12 7.87 8.69
N ARG A 32 47.57 9.04 9.01
CA ARG A 32 47.85 9.72 10.27
C ARG A 32 47.34 8.94 11.49
N LEU A 33 46.21 8.26 11.36
CA LEU A 33 45.67 7.35 12.37
C LEU A 33 46.57 6.11 12.52
N ALA A 34 47.03 5.52 11.41
CA ALA A 34 47.97 4.40 11.43
C ALA A 34 49.26 4.80 12.12
N ASP A 35 49.85 5.95 11.79
CA ASP A 35 51.06 6.48 12.46
C ASP A 35 50.83 6.74 13.95
N TYR A 36 49.67 7.29 14.32
CA TYR A 36 49.31 7.52 15.71
C TYR A 36 49.17 6.20 16.49
N LEU A 37 48.52 5.20 15.89
CA LEU A 37 48.37 3.87 16.47
C LEU A 37 49.70 3.11 16.55
N HIS A 38 50.60 3.26 15.56
CA HIS A 38 51.95 2.68 15.59
C HIS A 38 52.82 3.37 16.65
N LYS A 39 52.75 4.69 16.79
CA LYS A 39 53.44 5.44 17.87
C LYS A 39 52.90 5.08 19.24
N ARG A 40 51.59 4.81 19.37
CA ARG A 40 50.97 4.33 20.62
C ARG A 40 51.34 2.87 20.94
N LYS A 41 51.55 2.02 19.93
CA LYS A 41 52.07 0.64 20.10
C LYS A 41 53.52 0.60 20.62
N GLY A 42 54.30 1.65 20.45
CA GLY A 42 55.68 1.74 20.96
C GLY A 42 55.81 2.03 22.47
N ALA A 43 54.70 2.37 23.15
CA ALA A 43 54.73 2.80 24.55
C ALA A 43 54.01 1.86 25.55
N ASP A 44 53.22 0.88 25.10
CA ASP A 44 52.58 -0.11 25.98
C ASP A 44 52.40 -1.46 25.28
N GLU A 45 53.08 -2.48 25.80
CA GLU A 45 52.83 -3.89 25.50
C GLU A 45 51.48 -4.32 26.09
N ILE A 46 50.37 -4.14 25.34
CA ILE A 46 49.13 -4.87 25.61
C ILE A 46 48.53 -5.41 24.29
N PRO A 47 48.99 -6.58 23.80
CA PRO A 47 48.47 -7.20 22.58
C PRO A 47 47.05 -7.77 22.73
N ALA A 48 46.66 -8.18 23.95
CA ALA A 48 45.44 -8.94 24.19
C ALA A 48 44.15 -8.08 24.22
N LEU A 49 44.22 -6.83 24.70
CA LEU A 49 43.04 -5.96 24.82
C LEU A 49 42.63 -5.32 23.47
N ASN A 50 43.59 -5.11 22.55
CA ASN A 50 43.32 -4.56 21.23
C ASN A 50 42.72 -5.59 20.25
N GLN A 51 43.09 -6.88 20.34
CA GLN A 51 42.52 -7.92 19.47
C GLN A 51 41.03 -8.18 19.74
N GLY A 52 40.58 -8.05 20.99
CA GLY A 52 39.16 -8.14 21.34
C GLY A 52 38.33 -6.99 20.76
N ASN A 53 38.85 -5.76 20.84
CA ASN A 53 38.23 -4.57 20.26
C ASN A 53 38.26 -4.59 18.72
N GLU A 54 39.35 -5.02 18.09
CA GLU A 54 39.44 -5.17 16.63
C GLU A 54 38.45 -6.24 16.12
N ARG A 55 38.33 -7.38 16.80
CA ARG A 55 37.33 -8.41 16.46
C ARG A 55 35.89 -7.91 16.60
N ALA A 56 35.58 -7.18 17.68
CA ALA A 56 34.27 -6.58 17.87
C ALA A 56 33.93 -5.52 16.79
N VAL A 57 34.92 -4.72 16.38
CA VAL A 57 34.76 -3.74 15.29
C VAL A 57 34.59 -4.44 13.93
N ILE A 58 35.31 -5.53 13.67
CA ILE A 58 35.14 -6.34 12.46
C ILE A 58 33.75 -6.98 12.42
N GLU A 59 33.29 -7.57 13.52
CA GLU A 59 31.94 -8.16 13.61
C GLU A 59 30.86 -7.10 13.41
N GLN A 60 31.00 -5.93 14.03
CA GLN A 60 30.07 -4.82 13.84
C GLN A 60 30.05 -4.32 12.40
N THR A 61 31.21 -4.27 11.75
CA THR A 61 31.34 -3.89 10.33
C THR A 61 30.68 -4.93 9.43
N GLN A 62 30.86 -6.22 9.71
CA GLN A 62 30.22 -7.32 8.96
C GLN A 62 28.70 -7.30 9.12
N ARG A 63 28.19 -7.04 10.33
CA ARG A 63 26.75 -6.87 10.58
C ARG A 63 26.19 -5.67 9.81
N TYR A 64 26.89 -4.54 9.85
CA TYR A 64 26.50 -3.36 9.10
C TYR A 64 26.48 -3.60 7.59
N GLN A 65 27.50 -4.27 7.04
CA GLN A 65 27.55 -4.69 5.64
C GLN A 65 26.38 -5.61 5.28
N LYS A 66 26.04 -6.58 6.16
CA LYS A 66 24.88 -7.46 5.96
C LYS A 66 23.59 -6.65 5.90
N TYR A 67 23.38 -5.72 6.84
CA TYR A 67 22.18 -4.86 6.81
C TYR A 67 22.11 -3.98 5.57
N LEU A 68 23.24 -3.44 5.10
CA LEU A 68 23.27 -2.68 3.85
C LEU A 68 22.88 -3.55 2.64
N SER A 69 23.39 -4.79 2.57
CA SER A 69 23.01 -5.72 1.50
C SER A 69 21.53 -6.11 1.57
N GLU A 70 21.00 -6.29 2.78
CA GLU A 70 19.58 -6.60 2.99
C GLU A 70 18.71 -5.41 2.56
N ILE A 71 19.09 -4.17 2.92
CA ILE A 71 18.41 -2.95 2.47
C ILE A 71 18.44 -2.85 0.93
N GLU A 72 19.57 -3.13 0.29
CA GLU A 72 19.69 -3.11 -1.17
C GLU A 72 18.75 -4.14 -1.82
N THR A 73 18.75 -5.39 -1.33
CA THR A 73 17.83 -6.42 -1.84
C THR A 73 16.36 -6.04 -1.64
N LEU A 74 16.00 -5.48 -0.47
CA LEU A 74 14.64 -5.02 -0.20
C LEU A 74 14.25 -3.86 -1.11
N GLN A 75 15.16 -2.92 -1.38
CA GLN A 75 14.92 -1.84 -2.32
C GLN A 75 14.68 -2.36 -3.73
N ASP A 76 15.42 -3.36 -4.17
CA ASP A 76 15.24 -3.96 -5.50
C ASP A 76 13.94 -4.77 -5.58
N HIS A 77 13.57 -5.49 -4.52
CA HIS A 77 12.27 -6.13 -4.42
C HIS A 77 11.12 -5.12 -4.50
N ILE A 78 11.20 -4.01 -3.77
CA ILE A 78 10.19 -2.95 -3.81
C ILE A 78 10.07 -2.36 -5.23
N LYS A 79 11.20 -2.09 -5.89
CA LYS A 79 11.18 -1.58 -7.28
C LYS A 79 10.54 -2.58 -8.23
N HIS A 80 10.88 -3.86 -8.09
CA HIS A 80 10.31 -4.91 -8.94
C HIS A 80 8.80 -5.03 -8.73
N ASP A 81 8.36 -5.09 -7.47
CA ASP A 81 6.95 -5.14 -7.11
C ASP A 81 6.19 -3.91 -7.65
N GLN A 82 6.78 -2.71 -7.54
CA GLN A 82 6.19 -1.49 -8.10
C GLN A 82 5.95 -1.62 -9.60
N ILE A 83 6.94 -2.06 -10.36
CA ILE A 83 6.82 -2.27 -11.81
C ILE A 83 5.74 -3.31 -12.11
N ASP A 84 5.72 -4.43 -11.39
CA ASP A 84 4.74 -5.49 -11.57
C ASP A 84 3.32 -5.03 -11.29
N TYR A 85 3.11 -4.26 -10.22
CA TYR A 85 1.81 -3.68 -9.89
C TYR A 85 1.39 -2.61 -10.88
N GLU A 86 2.32 -1.80 -11.39
CA GLU A 86 2.04 -0.82 -12.46
C GLU A 86 1.61 -1.52 -13.75
N LEU A 87 2.29 -2.60 -14.15
CA LEU A 87 1.90 -3.39 -15.32
C LEU A 87 0.51 -4.02 -15.16
N LYS A 88 0.25 -4.63 -13.99
CA LYS A 88 -1.08 -5.20 -13.68
C LYS A 88 -2.16 -4.12 -13.67
N ARG A 89 -1.89 -2.97 -13.06
CA ARG A 89 -2.80 -1.82 -13.03
C ARG A 89 -3.13 -1.36 -14.46
N ASN A 90 -2.12 -1.15 -15.29
CA ASN A 90 -2.31 -0.73 -16.68
C ASN A 90 -3.14 -1.77 -17.47
N SER A 91 -2.87 -3.06 -17.28
CA SER A 91 -3.66 -4.12 -17.89
C SER A 91 -5.13 -4.09 -17.46
N TYR A 92 -5.40 -3.91 -16.16
CA TYR A 92 -6.76 -3.80 -15.65
C TYR A 92 -7.47 -2.53 -16.12
N GLU A 93 -6.77 -1.39 -16.17
CA GLU A 93 -7.32 -0.14 -16.71
C GLU A 93 -7.72 -0.31 -18.18
N GLN A 94 -6.89 -0.95 -19.00
CA GLN A 94 -7.23 -1.26 -20.40
C GLN A 94 -8.44 -2.19 -20.51
N GLN A 95 -8.52 -3.24 -19.67
CA GLN A 95 -9.66 -4.16 -19.68
C GLN A 95 -10.96 -3.45 -19.25
N ILE A 96 -10.89 -2.58 -18.26
CA ILE A 96 -12.03 -1.76 -17.82
C ILE A 96 -12.47 -0.85 -18.97
N GLN A 97 -11.53 -0.19 -19.64
CA GLN A 97 -11.83 0.71 -20.74
C GLN A 97 -12.50 -0.02 -21.91
N LYS A 98 -11.96 -1.17 -22.33
CA LYS A 98 -12.57 -2.02 -23.37
C LYS A 98 -13.99 -2.45 -23.00
N LYS A 99 -14.23 -2.83 -21.74
CA LYS A 99 -15.56 -3.20 -21.26
C LYS A 99 -16.52 -2.01 -21.26
N LYS A 100 -16.06 -0.81 -20.89
CA LYS A 100 -16.88 0.42 -20.94
C LYS A 100 -17.28 0.75 -22.39
N GLU A 101 -16.33 0.74 -23.30
CA GLU A 101 -16.58 0.97 -24.73
C GLU A 101 -17.60 -0.03 -25.27
N ARG A 102 -17.43 -1.32 -24.95
CA ARG A 102 -18.38 -2.35 -25.36
C ARG A 102 -19.79 -2.13 -24.82
N VAL A 103 -19.92 -1.67 -23.57
CA VAL A 103 -21.22 -1.36 -22.97
C VAL A 103 -21.88 -0.17 -23.68
N GLU A 104 -21.12 0.87 -24.01
CA GLU A 104 -21.66 2.04 -24.71
C GLU A 104 -22.08 1.71 -26.16
N GLU A 105 -21.32 0.86 -26.85
CA GLU A 105 -21.75 0.31 -28.15
C GLU A 105 -23.09 -0.44 -28.03
N LEU A 106 -23.19 -1.38 -27.08
CA LEU A 106 -24.39 -2.17 -26.88
C LEU A 106 -25.60 -1.30 -26.51
N LYS A 107 -25.42 -0.27 -25.68
CA LYS A 107 -26.47 0.70 -25.36
C LYS A 107 -26.92 1.48 -26.60
N SER A 108 -25.97 1.95 -27.41
CA SER A 108 -26.27 2.65 -28.66
C SER A 108 -27.08 1.76 -29.61
N ASP A 109 -26.67 0.50 -29.78
CA ASP A 109 -27.36 -0.46 -30.63
C ASP A 109 -28.73 -0.84 -30.08
N TYR A 110 -28.86 -0.98 -28.76
CA TYR A 110 -30.15 -1.18 -28.11
C TYR A 110 -31.12 -0.03 -28.36
N VAL A 111 -30.68 1.23 -28.22
CA VAL A 111 -31.52 2.40 -28.49
C VAL A 111 -31.95 2.45 -29.96
N LYS A 112 -31.06 2.13 -30.90
CA LYS A 112 -31.41 2.03 -32.34
C LYS A 112 -32.48 0.96 -32.58
N LEU A 113 -32.31 -0.22 -31.97
CA LEU A 113 -33.27 -1.33 -32.07
C LEU A 113 -34.63 -0.94 -31.50
N VAL A 114 -34.67 -0.33 -30.31
CA VAL A 114 -35.91 0.16 -29.70
C VAL A 114 -36.59 1.18 -30.61
N ARG A 115 -35.83 2.11 -31.21
CA ARG A 115 -36.37 3.09 -32.16
C ARG A 115 -36.97 2.41 -33.40
N GLU A 116 -36.25 1.47 -34.00
CA GLU A 116 -36.72 0.73 -35.18
C GLU A 116 -38.03 -0.02 -34.89
N ILE A 117 -38.10 -0.70 -33.74
CA ILE A 117 -39.31 -1.42 -33.31
C ILE A 117 -40.46 -0.45 -33.05
N ALA A 118 -40.19 0.68 -32.38
CA ALA A 118 -41.21 1.69 -32.06
C ALA A 118 -41.81 2.32 -33.31
N LEU A 119 -41.01 2.57 -34.35
CA LEU A 119 -41.51 3.10 -35.63
C LEU A 119 -42.37 2.11 -36.41
N LYS A 120 -42.15 0.80 -36.22
CA LYS A 120 -42.99 -0.27 -36.79
C LYS A 120 -44.24 -0.55 -35.95
N ALA A 121 -44.32 -0.04 -34.73
CA ALA A 121 -45.43 -0.27 -33.83
C ALA A 121 -46.64 0.62 -34.17
N VAL A 122 -47.82 0.13 -33.81
CA VAL A 122 -49.11 0.82 -33.97
C VAL A 122 -49.86 0.87 -32.65
N PHE A 123 -50.65 1.91 -32.46
CA PHE A 123 -51.53 2.03 -31.29
C PHE A 123 -52.63 0.97 -31.33
N SER A 124 -52.72 0.13 -30.30
CA SER A 124 -53.70 -0.96 -30.22
C SER A 124 -55.16 -0.51 -30.43
N ARG A 125 -55.51 0.70 -29.99
CA ARG A 125 -56.90 1.22 -30.07
C ARG A 125 -57.23 1.93 -31.38
N SER A 126 -56.25 2.55 -32.05
CA SER A 126 -56.49 3.36 -33.26
C SER A 126 -55.89 2.77 -34.53
N GLY A 127 -54.99 1.79 -34.41
CA GLY A 127 -54.23 1.21 -35.53
C GLY A 127 -53.23 2.17 -36.17
N LYS A 128 -53.14 3.42 -35.69
CA LYS A 128 -52.21 4.42 -36.24
C LYS A 128 -50.78 4.12 -35.82
N SER A 129 -49.82 4.37 -36.70
CA SER A 129 -48.40 4.30 -36.37
C SER A 129 -48.02 5.37 -35.35
N ILE A 130 -47.00 5.07 -34.55
CA ILE A 130 -46.43 6.03 -33.60
C ILE A 130 -45.64 7.08 -34.39
N SER A 131 -45.82 8.35 -34.05
CA SER A 131 -45.08 9.44 -34.71
C SER A 131 -43.61 9.48 -34.26
N ASN A 132 -42.71 9.98 -35.12
CA ASN A 132 -41.29 10.13 -34.76
C ASN A 132 -41.09 10.99 -33.49
N GLN A 133 -41.91 12.03 -33.31
CA GLN A 133 -41.84 12.88 -32.11
C GLN A 133 -42.20 12.11 -30.84
N GLU A 134 -43.26 11.29 -30.88
CA GLU A 134 -43.65 10.45 -29.74
C GLU A 134 -42.56 9.41 -29.43
N VAL A 135 -41.96 8.79 -30.45
CA VAL A 135 -40.82 7.86 -30.25
C VAL A 135 -39.65 8.57 -29.57
N ASP A 136 -39.30 9.78 -30.00
CA ASP A 136 -38.19 10.54 -29.40
C ASP A 136 -38.49 10.95 -27.95
N THR A 137 -39.74 11.30 -27.62
CA THR A 137 -40.15 11.55 -26.22
C THR A 137 -40.07 10.29 -25.37
N TYR A 138 -40.46 9.13 -25.90
CA TYR A 138 -40.36 7.86 -25.20
C TYR A 138 -38.90 7.46 -24.93
N LEU A 139 -38.02 7.63 -25.92
CA LEU A 139 -36.59 7.35 -25.77
C LEU A 139 -35.93 8.29 -24.76
N THR A 140 -36.32 9.55 -24.71
CA THR A 140 -35.86 10.50 -23.68
C THR A 140 -36.29 10.05 -22.29
N SER A 141 -37.58 9.71 -22.11
CA SER A 141 -38.08 9.21 -20.82
C SER A 141 -37.42 7.89 -20.41
N LEU A 142 -37.15 7.00 -21.36
CA LEU A 142 -36.43 5.76 -21.11
C LEU A 142 -35.01 6.02 -20.57
N ARG A 143 -34.31 6.98 -21.17
CA ARG A 143 -32.96 7.40 -20.72
C ARG A 143 -33.00 7.97 -19.31
N GLU A 144 -33.95 8.86 -19.01
CA GLU A 144 -34.10 9.46 -17.67
C GLU A 144 -34.35 8.39 -16.60
N LYS A 145 -35.21 7.41 -16.89
CA LYS A 145 -35.45 6.27 -15.99
C LYS A 145 -34.24 5.38 -15.82
N GLU A 146 -33.46 5.16 -16.88
CA GLU A 146 -32.21 4.41 -16.80
C GLU A 146 -31.19 5.12 -15.90
N GLU A 147 -31.06 6.45 -16.01
CA GLU A 147 -30.20 7.24 -15.14
C GLU A 147 -30.64 7.19 -13.67
N GLU A 148 -31.94 7.28 -13.40
CA GLU A 148 -32.50 7.13 -12.05
C GLU A 148 -32.23 5.74 -11.47
N LEU A 149 -32.40 4.69 -12.27
CA LEU A 149 -32.09 3.32 -11.88
C LEU A 149 -30.61 3.14 -11.55
N ILE A 150 -29.72 3.70 -12.37
CA ILE A 150 -28.27 3.67 -12.13
C ILE A 150 -27.93 4.37 -10.81
N LYS A 151 -28.46 5.57 -10.56
CA LYS A 151 -28.27 6.31 -9.30
C LYS A 151 -28.74 5.50 -8.09
N THR A 152 -29.94 4.93 -8.17
CA THR A 152 -30.53 4.12 -7.09
C THR A 152 -29.70 2.86 -6.82
N ARG A 153 -29.22 2.18 -7.87
CA ARG A 153 -28.34 1.02 -7.73
C ARG A 153 -27.00 1.38 -7.09
N HIS A 154 -26.40 2.51 -7.48
CA HIS A 154 -25.17 2.99 -6.86
C HIS A 154 -25.35 3.24 -5.37
N GLU A 155 -26.44 3.90 -4.97
CA GLU A 155 -26.71 4.14 -3.56
C GLU A 155 -26.99 2.82 -2.80
N ASN A 156 -27.70 1.88 -3.41
CA ASN A 156 -27.91 0.55 -2.81
C ASN A 156 -26.59 -0.18 -2.54
N ILE A 157 -25.68 -0.19 -3.51
CA ILE A 157 -24.35 -0.80 -3.36
C ILE A 157 -23.56 -0.10 -2.26
N ARG A 158 -23.57 1.23 -2.24
CA ARG A 158 -22.91 2.02 -1.19
C ARG A 158 -23.44 1.67 0.19
N LEU A 159 -24.76 1.65 0.37
CA LEU A 159 -25.39 1.33 1.65
C LEU A 159 -25.09 -0.10 2.10
N LYS A 160 -25.13 -1.08 1.19
CA LYS A 160 -24.72 -2.47 1.48
C LYS A 160 -23.28 -2.57 1.96
N ASN A 161 -22.36 -1.85 1.31
CA ASN A 161 -20.96 -1.82 1.73
C ASN A 161 -20.77 -1.15 3.09
N GLN A 162 -21.52 -0.07 3.36
CA GLN A 162 -21.51 0.57 4.67
C GLN A 162 -22.07 -0.35 5.76
N LEU A 163 -23.17 -1.03 5.50
CA LEU A 163 -23.76 -2.02 6.41
C LEU A 163 -22.73 -3.10 6.74
N LYS A 164 -22.14 -3.75 5.73
CA LYS A 164 -21.11 -4.78 5.92
C LYS A 164 -19.92 -4.29 6.73
N LYS A 165 -19.47 -3.04 6.49
CA LYS A 165 -18.39 -2.43 7.28
C LYS A 165 -18.79 -2.26 8.74
N ARG A 166 -20.02 -1.82 9.01
CA ARG A 166 -20.53 -1.61 10.37
C ARG A 166 -20.75 -2.93 11.11
N GLU A 167 -21.26 -3.95 10.43
CA GLU A 167 -21.38 -5.31 10.97
C GLU A 167 -20.01 -5.87 11.36
N LEU A 168 -18.99 -5.71 10.52
CA LEU A 168 -17.63 -6.16 10.85
C LEU A 168 -17.06 -5.40 12.06
N GLN A 169 -17.31 -4.09 12.15
CA GLN A 169 -16.88 -3.29 13.30
C GLN A 169 -17.61 -3.69 14.58
N LEU A 170 -18.90 -4.03 14.49
CA LEU A 170 -19.67 -4.52 15.63
C LEU A 170 -19.12 -5.86 16.11
N LYS A 171 -18.94 -6.81 15.19
CA LYS A 171 -18.37 -8.13 15.49
C LYS A 171 -17.00 -8.04 16.17
N SER A 172 -16.11 -7.18 15.67
CA SER A 172 -14.80 -6.97 16.28
C SER A 172 -14.87 -6.40 17.71
N LYS A 173 -15.89 -5.59 18.01
CA LYS A 173 -16.10 -5.08 19.38
C LYS A 173 -16.67 -6.15 20.31
N GLU A 174 -17.56 -7.00 19.80
CA GLU A 174 -18.13 -8.13 20.54
C GLU A 174 -17.02 -9.14 20.90
N GLU A 175 -16.18 -9.52 19.94
CA GLU A 175 -15.03 -10.41 20.16
C GLU A 175 -14.01 -9.81 21.16
N LEU A 176 -13.76 -8.50 21.10
CA LEU A 176 -12.88 -7.82 22.05
C LEU A 176 -13.47 -7.82 23.47
N ALA A 177 -14.79 -7.61 23.60
CA ALA A 177 -15.47 -7.64 24.90
C ALA A 177 -15.44 -9.04 25.52
N GLU A 178 -15.62 -10.09 24.71
CA GLU A 178 -15.50 -11.47 25.15
C GLU A 178 -14.07 -11.80 25.62
N GLY A 179 -13.05 -11.34 24.88
CA GLY A 179 -11.65 -11.46 25.28
C GLY A 179 -11.32 -10.73 26.59
N LEU A 180 -11.90 -9.54 26.80
CA LEU A 180 -11.76 -8.80 28.06
C LEU A 180 -12.37 -9.56 29.24
N HIS A 181 -13.58 -10.10 29.08
CA HIS A 181 -14.24 -10.90 30.12
C HIS A 181 -13.44 -12.15 30.49
N MET A 182 -12.74 -12.78 29.54
CA MET A 182 -11.84 -13.90 29.81
C MET A 182 -10.67 -13.49 30.71
N ILE A 183 -10.03 -12.37 30.41
CA ILE A 183 -8.89 -11.85 31.19
C ILE A 183 -9.33 -11.53 32.62
N ASP A 184 -10.46 -10.83 32.79
CA ASP A 184 -11.00 -10.48 34.11
C ASP A 184 -11.32 -11.74 34.93
N PHE A 185 -11.88 -12.78 34.28
CA PHE A 185 -12.17 -14.05 34.92
C PHE A 185 -10.90 -14.79 35.37
N GLU A 186 -9.87 -14.85 34.53
CA GLU A 186 -8.57 -15.43 34.89
C GLU A 186 -7.91 -14.68 36.04
N GLN A 187 -7.99 -13.34 36.04
CA GLN A 187 -7.47 -12.51 37.13
C GLN A 187 -8.16 -12.82 38.46
N LEU A 188 -9.50 -12.92 38.48
CA LEU A 188 -10.26 -13.31 39.67
C LEU A 188 -9.89 -14.71 40.18
N LYS A 189 -9.55 -15.63 39.28
CA LYS A 189 -9.11 -16.98 39.64
C LYS A 189 -7.74 -16.95 40.32
N ILE A 190 -6.79 -16.18 39.76
CA ILE A 190 -5.47 -15.97 40.36
C ILE A 190 -5.61 -15.36 41.76
N GLU A 191 -6.42 -14.30 41.90
CA GLU A 191 -6.63 -13.64 43.19
C GLU A 191 -7.23 -14.60 44.23
N ASN A 192 -8.28 -15.35 43.88
CA ASN A 192 -8.86 -16.36 44.78
C ASN A 192 -7.85 -17.42 45.20
N GLN A 193 -7.01 -17.88 44.27
CA GLN A 193 -5.96 -18.84 44.58
C GLN A 193 -4.94 -18.23 45.55
N THR A 194 -4.45 -17.02 45.30
CA THR A 194 -3.54 -16.30 46.20
C THR A 194 -4.15 -16.05 47.59
N TYR A 195 -5.45 -15.73 47.67
CA TYR A 195 -6.13 -15.58 48.96
C TYR A 195 -6.25 -16.92 49.70
N SER A 196 -6.53 -18.01 48.98
CA SER A 196 -6.63 -19.35 49.57
C SER A 196 -5.29 -19.80 50.13
N GLU A 197 -4.20 -19.63 49.36
CA GLU A 197 -2.82 -19.92 49.80
C GLU A 197 -2.46 -19.14 51.07
N LYS A 198 -2.78 -17.83 51.12
CA LYS A 198 -2.56 -17.01 52.33
C LYS A 198 -3.39 -17.41 53.54
N ILE A 199 -4.54 -18.04 53.34
CA ILE A 199 -5.37 -18.57 54.43
C ILE A 199 -4.77 -19.88 54.94
N GLU A 200 -4.32 -20.76 54.05
CA GLU A 200 -3.64 -22.00 54.41
C GLU A 200 -2.36 -21.72 55.20
N GLU A 201 -1.50 -20.81 54.73
CA GLU A 201 -0.28 -20.38 55.44
C GLU A 201 -0.53 -19.80 56.84
N ARG A 202 -1.71 -19.24 57.09
CA ARG A 202 -2.09 -18.72 58.42
C ARG A 202 -2.75 -19.74 59.32
N ASN A 203 -3.25 -20.84 58.76
CA ASN A 203 -3.89 -21.92 59.51
C ASN A 203 -2.91 -23.04 59.87
N GLU A 204 -1.73 -23.09 59.23
CA GLU A 204 -0.55 -23.85 59.68
C GLU A 204 0.18 -23.17 60.85
#